data_AF-A0A937EYI2-F1
#
_entry.id   AF-A0A937EYI2-F1
#
_cell.length_a   1.000
_cell.length_b   1.000
_cell.length_c   1.000
_cell.angle_alpha   90.00
_cell.angle_beta   90.00
_cell.angle_gamma   90.00
#
_symmetry.space_group_name_H-M   'P 1'
#
loop_
_entity.id
_entity.type
_entity.pdbx_description
1 polymer ?
#
loop_
_entity_poly.entity_id
_entity_poly.type
_entity_poly.pdbx_seq_one_letter_code
_entity_poly.pdbx_strand_id
1 'polypeptide(L)'
;MSSDNSALKQRLQTHLTEIVRERDPYLATVGHFYVQQYIRQQLTQWGTVSTHEFKMQSRTHVNLILDLPAQAGRSSQPAILIGAHYDAVPGTPGADDNASGVAVLLELARSFAAEPIRYPVRLVAFDLEEYGMVGSGEYAQALFQDKQPLRLMLSLEMLGYCTQAPNSQQYPAEVLKKLYPDRGNFIGFIGNTATIPDLICLNRTMQKTGTPSQWLPAGNKGQLLQSTRLSDHSPFWDRGYRAIMVTDTAFLRNPHYHQPSDRIETLDLDFMTGVCQGLTEGLRRL
;
A
#
# COMPACT_ATOMS: atom_id res chain seq x y z
N MET A 1 -3.73 -24.60 -9.46
CA MET A 1 -4.03 -23.17 -9.17
C MET A 1 -5.38 -22.86 -9.77
N SER A 2 -6.30 -22.25 -9.02
CA SER A 2 -7.68 -21.98 -9.49
C SER A 2 -7.68 -21.00 -10.67
N SER A 3 -8.70 -21.08 -11.53
CA SER A 3 -8.90 -20.15 -12.66
C SER A 3 -8.95 -18.68 -12.22
N ASP A 4 -9.44 -18.41 -11.01
CA ASP A 4 -9.56 -17.07 -10.43
C ASP A 4 -8.19 -16.44 -10.10
N ASN A 5 -7.24 -17.23 -9.59
CA ASN A 5 -5.88 -16.74 -9.31
C ASN A 5 -5.14 -16.37 -10.60
N SER A 6 -5.36 -17.12 -11.69
CA SER A 6 -4.81 -16.81 -13.00
C SER A 6 -5.35 -15.47 -13.53
N ALA A 7 -6.66 -15.25 -13.37
CA ALA A 7 -7.29 -13.99 -13.79
C ALA A 7 -6.81 -12.79 -12.94
N LEU A 8 -6.67 -12.95 -11.63
CA LEU A 8 -6.10 -11.92 -10.75
C LEU A 8 -4.67 -11.58 -11.14
N LYS A 9 -3.81 -12.59 -11.32
CA LYS A 9 -2.42 -12.39 -11.76
C LYS A 9 -2.34 -11.63 -13.08
N GLN A 10 -3.20 -11.95 -14.04
CA GLN A 10 -3.26 -11.25 -15.32
C GLN A 10 -3.66 -9.78 -15.15
N ARG A 11 -4.64 -9.46 -14.31
CA ARG A 11 -5.04 -8.07 -14.06
C ARG A 11 -3.95 -7.27 -13.35
N LEU A 12 -3.29 -7.86 -12.35
CA LEU A 12 -2.13 -7.24 -11.69
C LEU A 12 -1.02 -6.95 -12.72
N GLN A 13 -0.71 -7.90 -13.60
CA GLN A 13 0.26 -7.70 -14.68
C GLN A 13 -0.15 -6.56 -15.62
N THR A 14 -1.42 -6.47 -15.99
CA THR A 14 -1.95 -5.37 -16.81
C THR A 14 -1.76 -4.03 -16.10
N HIS A 15 -2.12 -3.92 -14.81
CA HIS A 15 -1.93 -2.69 -14.04
C HIS A 15 -0.46 -2.29 -13.98
N LEU A 16 0.44 -3.23 -13.68
CA LEU A 16 1.88 -2.98 -13.69
C LEU A 16 2.36 -2.47 -15.06
N THR A 17 1.90 -3.06 -16.15
CA THR A 17 2.30 -2.66 -17.51
C THR A 17 1.92 -1.20 -17.82
N GLU A 18 0.80 -0.74 -17.26
CA GLU A 18 0.35 0.65 -17.42
C GLU A 18 1.04 1.63 -16.47
N ILE A 19 1.38 1.19 -15.24
CA ILE A 19 1.92 2.09 -14.20
C ILE A 19 3.45 2.20 -14.26
N VAL A 20 4.17 1.12 -14.62
CA VAL A 20 5.63 1.08 -14.59
C VAL A 20 6.22 1.90 -15.73
N ARG A 21 6.74 3.07 -15.37
CA ARG A 21 7.40 4.06 -16.23
C ARG A 21 8.01 5.14 -15.34
N GLU A 22 8.92 5.92 -15.91
CA GLU A 22 9.32 7.17 -15.25
C GLU A 22 8.08 8.04 -15.04
N ARG A 23 7.76 8.29 -13.77
CA ARG A 23 6.54 9.00 -13.35
C ARG A 23 6.80 9.97 -12.21
N ASP A 24 8.03 10.46 -12.13
CA ASP A 24 8.37 11.55 -11.22
C ASP A 24 7.51 12.81 -11.51
N PRO A 25 6.90 13.42 -10.47
CA PRO A 25 5.99 14.56 -10.58
C PRO A 25 6.62 15.86 -11.12
N TYR A 26 7.95 15.97 -11.17
CA TYR A 26 8.65 17.19 -11.60
C TYR A 26 9.43 17.01 -12.90
N LEU A 27 10.10 15.88 -13.06
CA LEU A 27 11.04 15.55 -14.14
C LEU A 27 10.42 14.63 -15.20
N ALA A 28 9.41 13.83 -14.85
CA ALA A 28 8.69 12.93 -15.76
C ALA A 28 7.18 13.19 -15.76
N THR A 29 6.79 14.46 -15.85
CA THR A 29 5.40 14.93 -15.70
C THR A 29 4.40 14.29 -16.64
N VAL A 30 4.82 13.91 -17.86
CA VAL A 30 3.95 13.20 -18.82
C VAL A 30 3.62 11.79 -18.31
N GLY A 31 4.62 11.07 -17.78
CA GLY A 31 4.42 9.75 -17.20
C GLY A 31 3.60 9.81 -15.92
N HIS A 32 3.90 10.79 -15.06
CA HIS A 32 3.12 11.07 -13.84
C HIS A 32 1.65 11.34 -14.15
N PHE A 33 1.37 12.27 -15.08
CA PHE A 33 0.00 12.58 -15.50
C PHE A 33 -0.70 11.37 -16.11
N TYR A 34 0.00 10.59 -16.95
CA TYR A 34 -0.55 9.37 -17.53
C TYR A 34 -1.02 8.39 -16.44
N VAL A 35 -0.16 8.09 -15.47
CA VAL A 35 -0.46 7.16 -14.38
C VAL A 35 -1.63 7.69 -13.53
N GLN A 36 -1.64 8.99 -13.22
CA GLN A 36 -2.74 9.63 -12.51
C GLN A 36 -4.08 9.44 -13.26
N GLN A 37 -4.12 9.65 -14.58
CA GLN A 37 -5.35 9.45 -15.36
C GLN A 37 -5.74 7.98 -15.46
N TYR A 38 -4.76 7.08 -15.59
CA TYR A 38 -5.00 5.65 -15.59
C TYR A 38 -5.68 5.20 -14.29
N ILE A 39 -5.12 5.58 -13.14
CA ILE A 39 -5.68 5.27 -11.82
C ILE A 39 -7.10 5.84 -11.70
N ARG A 40 -7.31 7.11 -12.08
CA ARG A 40 -8.64 7.73 -12.08
C ARG A 40 -9.64 6.93 -12.93
N GLN A 41 -9.26 6.52 -14.13
CA GLN A 41 -10.10 5.74 -15.03
C GLN A 41 -10.43 4.37 -14.43
N GLN A 42 -9.46 3.69 -13.81
CA GLN A 42 -9.67 2.39 -13.17
C GLN A 42 -10.61 2.49 -11.96
N LEU A 43 -10.44 3.51 -11.11
CA LEU A 43 -11.31 3.74 -9.96
C LEU A 43 -12.73 4.18 -10.37
N THR A 44 -12.88 4.95 -11.46
CA THR A 44 -14.18 5.44 -11.95
C THR A 44 -15.13 4.31 -12.38
N GLN A 45 -14.59 3.14 -12.73
CA GLN A 45 -15.40 1.95 -13.02
C GLN A 45 -16.25 1.49 -11.82
N TRP A 46 -15.86 1.89 -10.60
CA TRP A 46 -16.42 1.39 -9.35
C TRP A 46 -17.17 2.46 -8.54
N GLY A 47 -17.11 3.71 -8.95
CA GLY A 47 -17.77 4.81 -8.26
C GLY A 47 -17.26 6.18 -8.68
N THR A 48 -17.74 7.23 -7.99
CA THR A 48 -17.28 8.60 -8.24
C THR A 48 -15.92 8.81 -7.58
N VAL A 49 -14.93 9.19 -8.38
CA VAL A 49 -13.59 9.55 -7.88
C VAL A 49 -13.56 11.04 -7.53
N SER A 50 -13.27 11.33 -6.26
CA SER A 50 -13.02 12.68 -5.77
C SER A 50 -11.52 12.96 -5.67
N THR A 51 -11.14 14.22 -5.48
CA THR A 51 -9.75 14.64 -5.34
C THR A 51 -9.52 15.41 -4.05
N HIS A 52 -8.37 15.18 -3.44
CA HIS A 52 -7.83 16.06 -2.41
C HIS A 52 -6.62 16.80 -2.99
N GLU A 53 -6.78 18.10 -3.21
CA GLU A 53 -5.73 18.95 -3.77
C GLU A 53 -4.87 19.56 -2.67
N PHE A 54 -3.56 19.63 -2.90
CA PHE A 54 -2.61 20.28 -2.02
C PHE A 54 -1.52 20.95 -2.84
N LYS A 55 -0.79 21.89 -2.22
CA LYS A 55 0.27 22.65 -2.90
C LYS A 55 1.63 22.25 -2.37
N MET A 56 2.54 21.95 -3.29
CA MET A 56 3.96 21.86 -2.99
C MET A 56 4.72 22.74 -3.98
N GLN A 57 5.56 23.63 -3.44
CA GLN A 57 6.19 24.70 -4.22
C GLN A 57 5.11 25.52 -4.97
N SER A 58 5.26 25.71 -6.28
CA SER A 58 4.32 26.44 -7.13
C SER A 58 3.36 25.54 -7.92
N ARG A 59 3.24 24.25 -7.57
CA ARG A 59 2.39 23.28 -8.26
C ARG A 59 1.27 22.77 -7.35
N THR A 60 0.12 22.51 -7.95
CA THR A 60 -0.98 21.78 -7.30
C THR A 60 -0.82 20.29 -7.61
N HIS A 61 -0.89 19.48 -6.57
CA HIS A 61 -0.83 18.03 -6.60
C HIS A 61 -2.15 17.46 -6.09
N VAL A 62 -2.44 16.20 -6.42
CA VAL A 62 -3.75 15.61 -6.14
C VAL A 62 -3.64 14.19 -5.60
N ASN A 63 -4.31 13.92 -4.49
CA ASN A 63 -4.65 12.54 -4.15
C ASN A 63 -5.97 12.16 -4.84
N LEU A 64 -6.07 10.94 -5.37
CA LEU A 64 -7.30 10.40 -5.94
C LEU A 64 -8.02 9.53 -4.93
N ILE A 65 -9.31 9.76 -4.72
CA ILE A 65 -10.08 9.11 -3.65
C ILE A 65 -11.33 8.44 -4.23
N LEU A 66 -11.51 7.15 -3.92
CA LEU A 66 -12.74 6.40 -4.18
C LEU A 66 -13.31 5.92 -2.83
N ASP A 67 -14.57 6.31 -2.56
CA ASP A 67 -15.33 5.82 -1.41
C ASP A 67 -16.29 4.71 -1.85
N LEU A 68 -16.20 3.56 -1.18
CA LEU A 68 -17.07 2.41 -1.39
C LEU A 68 -17.92 2.14 -0.14
N PRO A 69 -19.20 1.78 -0.30
CA PRO A 69 -20.08 1.51 0.83
C PRO A 69 -19.66 0.23 1.57
N ALA A 70 -20.09 0.13 2.83
CA ALA A 70 -20.04 -1.12 3.58
C ALA A 70 -21.18 -2.06 3.17
N GLN A 71 -21.19 -3.27 3.74
CA GLN A 71 -22.38 -4.11 3.82
C GLN A 71 -23.59 -3.34 4.38
N ALA A 72 -24.79 -3.74 3.93
CA ALA A 72 -26.04 -3.06 4.26
C ALA A 72 -26.19 -2.78 5.77
N GLY A 73 -26.56 -1.54 6.09
CA GLY A 73 -26.74 -1.09 7.48
C GLY A 73 -25.45 -0.72 8.23
N ARG A 74 -24.28 -0.74 7.58
CA ARG A 74 -22.98 -0.39 8.21
C ARG A 74 -22.29 0.84 7.61
N SER A 75 -22.93 1.54 6.68
CA SER A 75 -22.31 2.68 5.97
C SER A 75 -21.98 3.89 6.85
N SER A 76 -22.54 4.00 8.06
CA SER A 76 -22.23 5.05 9.02
C SER A 76 -20.98 4.78 9.88
N GLN A 77 -20.35 3.61 9.73
CA GLN A 77 -19.13 3.28 10.47
C GLN A 77 -17.91 4.02 9.90
N PRO A 78 -16.91 4.35 10.74
CA PRO A 78 -15.63 4.89 10.25
C PRO A 78 -15.02 3.95 9.19
N ALA A 79 -14.52 4.52 8.10
CA ALA A 79 -13.98 3.76 6.98
C ALA A 79 -12.64 3.09 7.32
N ILE A 80 -12.35 2.00 6.62
CA ILE A 80 -10.98 1.53 6.42
C ILE A 80 -10.40 2.29 5.23
N LEU A 81 -9.36 3.10 5.48
CA LEU A 81 -8.60 3.77 4.43
C LEU A 81 -7.51 2.81 3.93
N ILE A 82 -7.42 2.59 2.62
CA ILE A 82 -6.35 1.82 1.98
C ILE A 82 -5.66 2.76 1.00
N GLY A 83 -4.35 2.94 1.14
CA GLY A 83 -3.59 3.87 0.31
C GLY A 83 -2.34 3.26 -0.30
N ALA A 84 -1.93 3.80 -1.43
CA ALA A 84 -0.65 3.52 -2.10
C ALA A 84 -0.21 4.80 -2.81
N HIS A 85 1.08 5.11 -2.86
CA HIS A 85 1.56 6.25 -3.62
C HIS A 85 1.80 5.90 -5.08
N TYR A 86 1.56 6.88 -5.97
CA TYR A 86 1.66 6.67 -7.40
C TYR A 86 2.80 7.46 -8.06
N ASP A 87 3.51 8.31 -7.33
CA ASP A 87 4.76 8.91 -7.79
C ASP A 87 5.91 7.87 -7.79
N ALA A 88 7.08 8.30 -8.25
CA ALA A 88 8.31 7.49 -8.25
C ALA A 88 9.52 8.42 -8.18
N VAL A 89 10.63 7.91 -7.64
CA VAL A 89 11.93 8.58 -7.71
C VAL A 89 12.36 8.88 -9.15
N PRO A 90 12.96 10.06 -9.42
CA PRO A 90 13.55 10.40 -10.71
C PRO A 90 14.43 9.30 -11.33
N GLY A 91 14.24 9.01 -12.63
CA GLY A 91 15.04 8.05 -13.38
C GLY A 91 14.74 6.57 -13.05
N THR A 92 13.70 6.30 -12.26
CA THR A 92 13.26 4.93 -11.95
C THR A 92 11.92 4.61 -12.62
N PRO A 93 11.71 3.36 -13.08
CA PRO A 93 10.41 2.91 -13.54
C PRO A 93 9.42 2.65 -12.38
N GLY A 94 9.94 2.36 -11.19
CA GLY A 94 9.16 2.20 -9.95
C GLY A 94 8.18 1.04 -9.98
N ALA A 95 8.65 -0.17 -10.31
CA ALA A 95 7.79 -1.35 -10.44
C ALA A 95 7.34 -1.93 -9.10
N ASP A 96 8.27 -2.23 -8.22
CA ASP A 96 7.93 -2.56 -6.85
C ASP A 96 7.53 -1.29 -6.10
N ASP A 97 8.24 -0.19 -6.35
CA ASP A 97 8.12 1.09 -5.66
C ASP A 97 7.49 2.20 -6.53
N ASN A 98 6.17 2.41 -6.49
CA ASN A 98 5.16 1.62 -5.80
C ASN A 98 4.03 1.22 -6.74
N ALA A 99 4.36 0.92 -8.00
CA ALA A 99 3.38 0.41 -8.96
C ALA A 99 2.72 -0.89 -8.47
N SER A 100 3.46 -1.71 -7.70
CA SER A 100 2.93 -2.90 -7.06
C SER A 100 1.82 -2.59 -6.04
N GLY A 101 2.02 -1.59 -5.17
CA GLY A 101 1.01 -1.11 -4.22
C GLY A 101 -0.23 -0.56 -4.93
N VAL A 102 -0.02 0.27 -5.97
CA VAL A 102 -1.13 0.83 -6.77
C VAL A 102 -1.92 -0.27 -7.50
N ALA A 103 -1.25 -1.26 -8.09
CA ALA A 103 -1.92 -2.37 -8.76
C ALA A 103 -2.80 -3.19 -7.78
N VAL A 104 -2.32 -3.44 -6.55
CA VAL A 104 -3.11 -4.09 -5.51
C VAL A 104 -4.26 -3.19 -5.04
N LEU A 105 -4.04 -1.88 -4.90
CA LEU A 105 -5.10 -0.91 -4.56
C LEU A 105 -6.27 -0.97 -5.56
N LEU A 106 -5.97 -1.01 -6.86
CA LEU A 106 -6.97 -1.09 -7.93
C LEU A 106 -7.76 -2.41 -7.89
N GLU A 107 -7.10 -3.53 -7.61
CA GLU A 107 -7.79 -4.82 -7.45
C GLU A 107 -8.63 -4.91 -6.18
N LEU A 108 -8.21 -4.27 -5.09
CA LEU A 108 -9.03 -4.14 -3.88
C LEU A 108 -10.27 -3.27 -4.14
N ALA A 109 -10.16 -2.17 -4.89
CA ALA A 109 -11.32 -1.38 -5.31
C ALA A 109 -12.33 -2.25 -6.08
N ARG A 110 -11.85 -2.99 -7.10
CA ARG A 110 -12.68 -3.91 -7.88
C ARG A 110 -13.36 -4.95 -7.00
N SER A 111 -12.61 -5.57 -6.09
CA SER A 111 -13.14 -6.63 -5.22
C SER A 111 -14.22 -6.12 -4.26
N PHE A 112 -13.98 -4.99 -3.60
CA PHE A 112 -14.89 -4.45 -2.59
C PHE A 112 -16.08 -3.69 -3.18
N ALA A 113 -15.98 -3.22 -4.42
CA ALA A 113 -17.13 -2.70 -5.15
C ALA A 113 -18.09 -3.83 -5.56
N ALA A 114 -17.55 -4.98 -5.99
CA ALA A 114 -18.34 -6.15 -6.31
C ALA A 114 -18.93 -6.83 -5.07
N GLU A 115 -18.17 -6.89 -3.98
CA GLU A 115 -18.57 -7.51 -2.72
C GLU A 115 -18.16 -6.62 -1.53
N PRO A 116 -19.04 -5.70 -1.10
CA PRO A 116 -18.79 -4.82 0.03
C PRO A 116 -18.42 -5.59 1.31
N ILE A 117 -17.45 -5.05 2.04
CA ILE A 117 -16.98 -5.62 3.32
C ILE A 117 -17.69 -4.97 4.51
N ARG A 118 -17.37 -5.44 5.72
CA ARG A 118 -18.03 -5.02 6.96
C ARG A 118 -18.01 -3.50 7.20
N TYR A 119 -16.93 -2.82 6.82
CA TYR A 119 -16.75 -1.37 6.99
C TYR A 119 -16.74 -0.68 5.61
N PRO A 120 -17.07 0.63 5.55
CA PRO A 120 -16.84 1.39 4.34
C PRO A 120 -15.36 1.37 4.00
N VAL A 121 -15.03 1.41 2.72
CA VAL A 121 -13.64 1.42 2.24
C VAL A 121 -13.38 2.73 1.53
N ARG A 122 -12.32 3.42 1.93
CA ARG A 122 -11.80 4.59 1.25
C ARG A 122 -10.47 4.23 0.60
N LEU A 123 -10.42 4.17 -0.72
CA LEU A 123 -9.19 3.92 -1.47
C LEU A 123 -8.56 5.26 -1.85
N VAL A 124 -7.26 5.42 -1.59
CA VAL A 124 -6.54 6.67 -1.87
C VAL A 124 -5.25 6.39 -2.63
N ALA A 125 -5.12 6.93 -3.83
CA ALA A 125 -3.82 7.00 -4.49
C ALA A 125 -3.13 8.31 -4.07
N PHE A 126 -2.05 8.21 -3.31
CA PHE A 126 -1.30 9.37 -2.79
C PHE A 126 -0.26 9.86 -3.80
N ASP A 127 -0.09 11.18 -3.87
CA ASP A 127 1.00 11.81 -4.64
C ASP A 127 2.10 12.30 -3.70
N LEU A 128 3.32 12.47 -4.23
CA LEU A 128 4.47 13.03 -3.52
C LEU A 128 4.89 12.27 -2.25
N GLU A 129 4.86 10.94 -2.26
CA GLU A 129 5.44 10.15 -1.16
C GLU A 129 6.96 10.31 -1.14
N GLU A 130 7.58 10.25 -2.31
CA GLU A 130 9.04 10.29 -2.50
C GLU A 130 9.67 11.62 -2.09
N TYR A 131 8.81 12.62 -1.90
CA TYR A 131 9.12 13.97 -1.47
C TYR A 131 8.86 14.20 0.03
N GLY A 132 8.67 13.12 0.79
CA GLY A 132 8.48 13.14 2.24
C GLY A 132 7.04 12.90 2.69
N MET A 133 6.33 11.96 2.05
CA MET A 133 4.94 11.57 2.36
C MET A 133 4.00 12.78 2.34
N VAL A 134 4.20 13.69 1.37
CA VAL A 134 3.53 15.00 1.39
C VAL A 134 2.03 14.83 1.13
N GLY A 135 1.62 14.04 0.13
CA GLY A 135 0.20 13.85 -0.16
C GLY A 135 -0.57 13.16 0.96
N SER A 136 0.00 12.12 1.55
CA SER A 136 -0.61 11.45 2.71
C SER A 136 -0.56 12.32 3.97
N GLY A 137 0.49 13.11 4.15
CA GLY A 137 0.63 14.07 5.24
C GLY A 137 -0.41 15.17 5.23
N GLU A 138 -0.62 15.80 4.07
CA GLU A 138 -1.66 16.80 3.85
C GLU A 138 -3.06 16.18 4.03
N TYR A 139 -3.28 14.97 3.51
CA TYR A 139 -4.58 14.32 3.66
C TYR A 139 -4.88 13.91 5.11
N ALA A 140 -3.91 13.35 5.82
CA ALA A 140 -4.05 13.03 7.24
C ALA A 140 -4.31 14.31 8.06
N GLN A 141 -3.70 15.44 7.70
CA GLN A 141 -3.96 16.74 8.32
C GLN A 141 -5.39 17.20 8.12
N ALA A 142 -5.91 17.13 6.90
CA ALA A 142 -7.28 17.49 6.58
C ALA A 142 -8.28 16.64 7.38
N LEU A 143 -8.11 15.31 7.38
CA LEU A 143 -8.95 14.40 8.17
C LEU A 143 -8.93 14.72 9.67
N PHE A 144 -7.75 15.05 10.21
CA PHE A 144 -7.61 15.42 11.62
C PHE A 144 -8.31 16.73 11.97
N GLN A 145 -8.20 17.75 11.12
CA GLN A 145 -8.86 19.05 11.30
C GLN A 145 -10.39 18.90 11.25
N ASP A 146 -10.89 18.08 10.33
CA ASP A 146 -12.31 17.78 10.20
C ASP A 146 -12.83 16.80 11.26
N LYS A 147 -11.94 16.29 12.14
CA LYS A 147 -12.25 15.25 13.13
C LYS A 147 -12.87 14.01 12.50
N GLN A 148 -12.51 13.69 11.26
CA GLN A 148 -13.00 12.52 10.55
C GLN A 148 -12.34 11.26 11.14
N PRO A 149 -13.12 10.34 11.74
CA PRO A 149 -12.57 9.11 12.28
C PRO A 149 -12.29 8.10 11.17
N LEU A 150 -11.25 7.30 11.36
CA LEU A 150 -10.98 6.10 10.57
C LEU A 150 -11.00 4.87 11.48
N ARG A 151 -11.53 3.76 10.98
CA ARG A 151 -11.44 2.46 11.66
C ARG A 151 -10.00 1.93 11.63
N LEU A 152 -9.34 2.13 10.50
CA LEU A 152 -7.97 1.69 10.22
C LEU A 152 -7.47 2.41 8.96
N MET A 153 -6.16 2.67 8.88
CA MET A 153 -5.47 3.02 7.64
C MET A 153 -4.46 1.92 7.28
N LEU A 154 -4.44 1.48 6.03
CA LEU A 154 -3.43 0.59 5.48
C LEU A 154 -2.63 1.35 4.42
N SER A 155 -1.31 1.44 4.59
CA SER A 155 -0.38 1.86 3.52
C SER A 155 0.10 0.61 2.79
N LEU A 156 -0.07 0.57 1.48
CA LEU A 156 0.46 -0.47 0.60
C LEU A 156 1.79 0.03 0.04
N GLU A 157 2.88 -0.59 0.45
CA GLU A 157 4.24 -0.07 0.28
C GLU A 157 5.18 -1.16 -0.22
N MET A 158 5.31 -1.29 -1.54
CA MET A 158 6.06 -2.37 -2.19
C MET A 158 5.48 -3.75 -1.84
N LEU A 159 4.99 -4.50 -2.82
CA LEU A 159 4.25 -5.75 -2.59
C LEU A 159 4.66 -6.89 -3.53
N GLY A 160 5.62 -6.65 -4.42
CA GLY A 160 5.92 -7.50 -5.56
C GLY A 160 7.25 -8.23 -5.50
N TYR A 161 8.30 -7.65 -4.91
CA TYR A 161 9.60 -8.32 -4.83
C TYR A 161 9.60 -9.39 -3.74
N CYS A 162 10.22 -10.55 -4.00
CA CYS A 162 10.54 -11.53 -2.95
C CYS A 162 11.68 -12.44 -3.42
N THR A 163 12.36 -13.09 -2.47
CA THR A 163 13.40 -14.06 -2.81
C THR A 163 13.51 -15.18 -1.79
N GLN A 164 13.76 -16.39 -2.29
CA GLN A 164 14.02 -17.57 -1.48
C GLN A 164 15.48 -17.68 -1.03
N ALA A 165 16.37 -16.77 -1.44
CA ALA A 165 17.79 -16.85 -1.09
C ALA A 165 18.00 -16.74 0.43
N PRO A 166 18.86 -17.58 1.07
CA PRO A 166 19.23 -17.43 2.47
C PRO A 166 19.87 -16.05 2.75
N ASN A 167 19.69 -15.50 3.95
CA ASN A 167 20.21 -14.18 4.36
C ASN A 167 19.81 -13.00 3.45
N SER A 168 18.73 -13.14 2.68
CA SER A 168 18.22 -12.07 1.81
C SER A 168 17.44 -11.00 2.56
N GLN A 169 17.00 -11.28 3.79
CA GLN A 169 16.28 -10.32 4.61
C GLN A 169 17.22 -9.66 5.62
N GLN A 170 17.30 -8.33 5.57
CA GLN A 170 17.97 -7.52 6.58
C GLN A 170 16.96 -6.94 7.58
N TYR A 171 17.47 -6.51 8.73
CA TYR A 171 16.66 -5.90 9.78
C TYR A 171 17.41 -4.73 10.42
N PRO A 172 16.70 -3.67 10.84
CA PRO A 172 17.31 -2.48 11.44
C PRO A 172 17.87 -2.72 12.85
N ALA A 173 17.58 -3.86 13.48
CA ALA A 173 18.07 -4.21 14.80
C ALA A 173 18.39 -5.71 14.93
N GLU A 174 19.47 -6.04 15.65
CA GLU A 174 19.93 -7.42 15.87
C GLU A 174 18.89 -8.30 16.56
N VAL A 175 18.07 -7.74 17.45
CA VAL A 175 16.99 -8.49 18.10
C VAL A 175 15.95 -8.97 17.08
N LEU A 176 15.68 -8.18 16.03
CA LEU A 176 14.71 -8.55 14.99
C LEU A 176 15.28 -9.67 14.11
N LYS A 177 16.58 -9.66 13.81
CA LYS A 177 17.26 -10.75 13.08
C LYS A 177 17.09 -12.12 13.76
N LYS A 178 16.97 -12.14 15.09
CA LYS A 178 16.75 -13.38 15.86
C LYS A 178 15.29 -13.83 15.91
N LEU A 179 14.35 -12.90 15.71
CA LEU A 179 12.91 -13.15 15.87
C LEU A 179 12.21 -13.47 14.54
N TYR A 180 12.74 -12.97 13.43
CA TYR A 180 12.11 -13.06 12.12
C TYR A 180 12.97 -13.84 11.11
N PRO A 181 12.36 -14.34 10.01
CA PRO A 181 13.06 -15.18 9.02
C PRO A 181 14.25 -14.49 8.35
N ASP A 182 15.27 -15.26 7.97
CA ASP A 182 16.44 -14.76 7.21
C ASP A 182 16.18 -14.61 5.70
N ARG A 183 15.04 -15.10 5.21
CA ARG A 183 14.62 -15.06 3.80
C ARG A 183 13.55 -14.00 3.58
N GLY A 184 13.73 -13.17 2.55
CA GLY A 184 12.78 -12.13 2.14
C GLY A 184 11.63 -12.65 1.29
N ASN A 185 10.93 -13.69 1.76
CA ASN A 185 9.84 -14.37 1.05
C ASN A 185 8.46 -14.22 1.72
N PHE A 186 8.27 -13.15 2.49
CA PHE A 186 7.06 -12.88 3.26
C PHE A 186 6.60 -11.43 3.09
N ILE A 187 5.32 -11.15 3.38
CA ILE A 187 4.82 -9.77 3.51
C ILE A 187 4.83 -9.32 4.97
N GLY A 188 5.30 -8.10 5.25
CA GLY A 188 5.36 -7.51 6.57
C GLY A 188 4.15 -6.62 6.86
N PHE A 189 3.59 -6.73 8.07
CA PHE A 189 2.62 -5.80 8.62
C PHE A 189 3.24 -5.00 9.78
N ILE A 190 3.44 -3.70 9.59
CA ILE A 190 4.05 -2.83 10.60
C ILE A 190 3.02 -1.82 11.08
N GLY A 191 2.59 -1.92 12.35
CA GLY A 191 1.47 -1.13 12.87
C GLY A 191 1.78 -0.49 14.22
N ASN A 192 1.09 0.61 14.56
CA ASN A 192 1.19 1.16 15.92
C ASN A 192 0.52 0.23 16.96
N THR A 193 0.80 0.41 18.25
CA THR A 193 0.32 -0.51 19.30
C THR A 193 -1.19 -0.69 19.33
N ALA A 194 -1.96 0.32 18.91
CA ALA A 194 -3.40 0.24 18.82
C ALA A 194 -3.87 -0.84 17.82
N THR A 195 -3.11 -1.15 16.78
CA THR A 195 -3.47 -2.09 15.71
C THR A 195 -3.10 -3.54 15.97
N ILE A 196 -2.55 -3.89 17.15
CA ILE A 196 -2.17 -5.28 17.48
C ILE A 196 -3.27 -6.32 17.15
N PRO A 197 -4.56 -6.12 17.49
CA PRO A 197 -5.60 -7.07 17.12
C PRO A 197 -5.76 -7.23 15.59
N ASP A 198 -5.66 -6.12 14.84
CA ASP A 198 -5.75 -6.11 13.38
C ASP A 198 -4.54 -6.81 12.76
N LEU A 199 -3.32 -6.55 13.26
CA LEU A 199 -2.08 -7.20 12.82
C LEU A 199 -2.16 -8.73 12.97
N ILE A 200 -2.64 -9.20 14.12
CA ILE A 200 -2.81 -10.65 14.39
C ILE A 200 -3.85 -11.25 13.43
N CYS A 201 -4.97 -10.55 13.19
CA CYS A 201 -6.03 -11.01 12.30
C CYS A 201 -5.54 -11.13 10.85
N LEU A 202 -4.89 -10.07 10.34
CA LEU A 202 -4.35 -10.03 8.98
C LEU A 202 -3.29 -11.12 8.80
N ASN A 203 -2.29 -11.19 9.68
CA ASN A 203 -1.22 -12.19 9.61
C ASN A 203 -1.78 -13.63 9.61
N ARG A 204 -2.71 -13.95 10.50
CA ARG A 204 -3.35 -15.29 10.53
C ARG A 204 -4.12 -15.59 9.24
N THR A 205 -4.72 -14.58 8.63
CA THR A 205 -5.49 -14.76 7.40
C THR A 205 -4.56 -14.97 6.20
N MET A 206 -3.52 -14.16 6.06
CA MET A 206 -2.47 -14.33 5.04
C MET A 206 -1.87 -15.74 5.07
N GLN A 207 -1.52 -16.23 6.26
CA GLN A 207 -0.95 -17.57 6.43
C GLN A 207 -1.95 -18.67 6.01
N LYS A 208 -3.25 -18.48 6.26
CA LYS A 208 -4.31 -19.41 5.82
C LYS A 208 -4.54 -19.39 4.31
N THR A 209 -4.36 -18.23 3.66
CA THR A 209 -4.46 -18.11 2.20
C THR A 209 -3.17 -18.54 1.49
N GLY A 210 -2.16 -18.98 2.23
CA GLY A 210 -0.90 -19.51 1.69
C GLY A 210 0.17 -18.46 1.41
N THR A 211 -0.02 -17.23 1.89
CA THR A 211 0.95 -16.14 1.72
C THR A 211 1.75 -15.95 3.01
N PRO A 212 3.06 -16.26 3.03
CA PRO A 212 3.88 -16.05 4.20
C PRO A 212 3.83 -14.58 4.63
N SER A 213 3.64 -14.34 5.92
CA SER A 213 3.57 -13.01 6.48
C SER A 213 4.19 -12.95 7.87
N GLN A 214 4.66 -11.75 8.21
CA GLN A 214 5.17 -11.39 9.53
C GLN A 214 4.53 -10.09 9.98
N TRP A 215 4.50 -9.83 11.28
CA TRP A 215 3.98 -8.57 11.81
C TRP A 215 4.86 -8.02 12.92
N LEU A 216 4.91 -6.70 13.02
CA LEU A 216 5.70 -5.95 14.00
C LEU A 216 4.85 -4.80 14.57
N PRO A 217 4.53 -4.82 15.87
CA PRO A 217 3.96 -3.66 16.54
C PRO A 217 5.05 -2.62 16.82
N ALA A 218 5.05 -1.53 16.07
CA ALA A 218 5.95 -0.40 16.28
C ALA A 218 5.54 0.40 17.53
N GLY A 219 6.30 0.22 18.62
CA GLY A 219 6.18 1.03 19.82
C GLY A 219 6.54 2.50 19.57
N ASN A 220 6.01 3.41 20.38
CA ASN A 220 6.31 4.85 20.33
C ASN A 220 6.20 5.46 18.90
N LYS A 221 5.17 5.09 18.14
CA LYS A 221 4.95 5.52 16.74
C LYS A 221 6.17 5.27 15.82
N GLY A 222 6.96 4.22 16.09
CA GLY A 222 8.14 3.87 15.31
C GLY A 222 9.36 4.76 15.55
N GLN A 223 9.34 5.69 16.52
CA GLN A 223 10.44 6.64 16.75
C GLN A 223 11.77 5.97 17.15
N LEU A 224 11.70 4.78 17.75
CA LEU A 224 12.88 3.99 18.12
C LEU A 224 13.47 3.18 16.95
N LEU A 225 12.70 2.99 15.88
CA LEU A 225 13.09 2.25 14.67
C LEU A 225 12.60 3.05 13.45
N GLN A 226 13.32 4.11 13.10
CA GLN A 226 12.89 5.08 12.08
C GLN A 226 12.55 4.43 10.72
N SER A 227 13.20 3.32 10.37
CA SER A 227 12.87 2.54 9.17
C SER A 227 11.42 2.06 9.13
N THR A 228 10.73 1.96 10.27
CA THR A 228 9.31 1.61 10.36
C THR A 228 8.37 2.77 10.05
N ARG A 229 8.90 3.97 9.77
CA ARG A 229 8.13 5.20 9.47
C ARG A 229 8.27 5.65 8.01
N LEU A 230 8.98 4.91 7.17
CA LEU A 230 9.27 5.29 5.78
C LEU A 230 8.15 4.82 4.84
N SER A 231 6.95 5.38 5.00
CA SER A 231 5.81 5.28 4.07
C SER A 231 4.62 6.11 4.59
N ASP A 232 3.59 6.24 3.76
CA ASP A 232 2.37 7.03 3.95
C ASP A 232 1.57 6.75 5.23
N HIS A 233 1.82 5.67 5.97
CA HIS A 233 1.16 5.42 7.27
C HIS A 233 1.69 6.32 8.39
N SER A 234 2.93 6.83 8.27
CA SER A 234 3.58 7.54 9.37
C SER A 234 2.92 8.89 9.70
N PRO A 235 2.46 9.72 8.73
CA PRO A 235 1.72 10.94 9.04
C PRO A 235 0.36 10.69 9.73
N PHE A 236 -0.22 9.51 9.53
CA PHE A 236 -1.43 9.06 10.23
C PHE A 236 -1.14 8.69 11.68
N TRP A 237 -0.02 7.99 11.95
CA TRP A 237 0.42 7.74 13.33
C TRP A 237 0.66 9.04 14.11
N ASP A 238 1.24 10.04 13.46
CA ASP A 238 1.54 11.32 14.10
C ASP A 238 0.26 12.02 14.57
N ARG A 239 -0.86 11.83 13.85
CA ARG A 239 -2.20 12.34 14.16
C ARG A 239 -3.08 11.40 14.98
N GLY A 240 -2.51 10.29 15.48
CA GLY A 240 -3.19 9.37 16.40
C GLY A 240 -4.11 8.36 15.73
N TYR A 241 -4.09 8.24 14.40
CA TYR A 241 -4.84 7.22 13.69
C TYR A 241 -4.24 5.82 13.90
N ARG A 242 -5.11 4.82 13.87
CA ARG A 242 -4.74 3.40 13.76
C ARG A 242 -4.25 3.17 12.34
N ALA A 243 -2.96 2.88 12.15
CA ALA A 243 -2.41 2.65 10.80
C ALA A 243 -1.44 1.47 10.77
N ILE A 244 -1.40 0.77 9.63
CA ILE A 244 -0.54 -0.36 9.33
C ILE A 244 0.11 -0.12 7.96
N MET A 245 1.43 -0.27 7.87
CA MET A 245 2.13 -0.44 6.61
C MET A 245 2.15 -1.93 6.24
N VAL A 246 1.75 -2.24 5.02
CA VAL A 246 1.88 -3.55 4.38
C VAL A 246 3.04 -3.43 3.40
N THR A 247 4.11 -4.17 3.65
CA THR A 247 5.33 -3.99 2.88
C THR A 247 6.11 -5.26 2.67
N ASP A 248 6.74 -5.33 1.53
CA ASP A 248 7.80 -6.25 1.19
C ASP A 248 9.09 -5.98 2.04
N THR A 249 9.17 -4.91 2.84
CA THR A 249 10.34 -4.44 3.61
C THR A 249 11.38 -3.65 2.82
N ALA A 250 11.09 -3.33 1.56
CA ALA A 250 11.78 -2.34 0.75
C ALA A 250 13.30 -2.55 0.71
N PHE A 251 14.07 -1.49 0.97
CA PHE A 251 15.54 -1.49 1.02
C PHE A 251 16.17 -2.50 1.99
N LEU A 252 15.40 -3.11 2.90
CA LEU A 252 15.89 -4.18 3.76
C LEU A 252 16.03 -5.51 3.02
N ARG A 253 15.48 -5.64 1.81
CA ARG A 253 15.62 -6.85 0.98
C ARG A 253 15.74 -6.61 -0.52
N ASN A 254 15.08 -5.58 -1.07
CA ASN A 254 14.97 -5.37 -2.50
C ASN A 254 16.19 -4.56 -3.00
N PRO A 255 17.12 -5.16 -3.75
CA PRO A 255 18.31 -4.48 -4.26
C PRO A 255 18.00 -3.47 -5.38
N HIS A 256 16.76 -3.43 -5.85
CA HIS A 256 16.29 -2.54 -6.92
C HIS A 256 15.64 -1.26 -6.38
N TYR A 257 15.46 -1.14 -5.06
CA TYR A 257 14.86 0.05 -4.43
C TYR A 257 15.54 1.36 -4.87
N HIS A 258 14.75 2.30 -5.39
CA HIS A 258 15.20 3.56 -5.98
C HIS A 258 16.25 3.40 -7.09
N GLN A 259 16.23 2.29 -7.85
CA GLN A 259 17.15 2.04 -8.96
C GLN A 259 16.42 1.97 -10.31
N PRO A 260 17.09 2.31 -11.43
CA PRO A 260 16.56 2.06 -12.79
C PRO A 260 16.27 0.59 -13.11
N SER A 261 16.73 -0.33 -12.26
CA SER A 261 16.45 -1.76 -12.32
C SER A 261 15.14 -2.17 -11.67
N ASP A 262 14.44 -1.27 -10.95
CA ASP A 262 13.11 -1.57 -10.40
C ASP A 262 12.09 -1.69 -11.54
N ARG A 263 11.89 -2.92 -12.01
CA ARG A 263 11.16 -3.25 -13.23
C ARG A 263 10.21 -4.41 -12.99
N ILE A 264 9.25 -4.59 -13.88
CA ILE A 264 8.26 -5.68 -13.76
C ILE A 264 8.97 -7.04 -13.65
N GLU A 265 10.07 -7.23 -14.38
CA GLU A 265 10.82 -8.49 -14.41
C GLU A 265 11.50 -8.83 -13.07
N THR A 266 11.64 -7.86 -12.17
CA THR A 266 12.20 -8.11 -10.83
C THR A 266 11.13 -8.54 -9.82
N LEU A 267 9.85 -8.48 -10.17
CA LEU A 267 8.75 -8.86 -9.28
C LEU A 267 8.43 -10.35 -9.36
N ASP A 268 8.02 -10.93 -8.24
CA ASP A 268 7.37 -12.23 -8.19
C ASP A 268 5.85 -12.06 -8.22
N LEU A 269 5.26 -12.24 -9.41
CA LEU A 269 3.83 -12.07 -9.61
C LEU A 269 2.98 -13.10 -8.86
N ASP A 270 3.50 -14.29 -8.55
CA ASP A 270 2.75 -15.28 -7.76
C ASP A 270 2.68 -14.85 -6.30
N PHE A 271 3.80 -14.37 -5.75
CA PHE A 271 3.86 -13.76 -4.43
C PHE A 271 2.92 -12.56 -4.34
N MET A 272 3.00 -11.61 -5.27
CA MET A 272 2.13 -10.43 -5.33
C MET A 272 0.65 -10.80 -5.44
N THR A 273 0.30 -11.81 -6.25
CA THR A 273 -1.07 -12.34 -6.35
C THR A 273 -1.54 -12.90 -5.02
N GLY A 274 -0.70 -13.66 -4.32
CA GLY A 274 -0.96 -14.16 -2.98
C GLY A 274 -1.14 -13.03 -1.96
N VAL A 275 -0.36 -11.94 -2.06
CA VAL A 275 -0.51 -10.76 -1.21
C VAL A 275 -1.88 -10.11 -1.44
N CYS A 276 -2.25 -9.83 -2.70
CA CYS A 276 -3.54 -9.24 -3.03
C CYS A 276 -4.73 -10.10 -2.54
N GLN A 277 -4.67 -11.42 -2.77
CA GLN A 277 -5.71 -12.34 -2.34
C GLN A 277 -5.81 -12.41 -0.81
N GLY A 278 -4.67 -12.52 -0.12
CA GLY A 278 -4.63 -12.56 1.33
C GLY A 278 -5.12 -11.27 1.99
N LEU A 279 -4.79 -10.10 1.42
CA LEU A 279 -5.31 -8.81 1.88
C LEU A 279 -6.82 -8.71 1.68
N THR A 280 -7.33 -9.16 0.52
CA THR A 280 -8.76 -9.17 0.23
C THR A 280 -9.54 -9.96 1.29
N GLU A 281 -9.08 -11.18 1.59
CA GLU A 281 -9.70 -12.04 2.61
C GLU A 281 -9.46 -11.51 4.05
N GLY A 282 -8.28 -10.95 4.32
CA GLY A 282 -7.94 -10.36 5.61
C GLY A 282 -8.84 -9.19 5.98
N LEU A 283 -9.04 -8.27 5.04
CA LEU A 283 -9.89 -7.08 5.23
C LEU A 283 -11.37 -7.44 5.37
N ARG A 284 -11.85 -8.50 4.70
CA ARG A 284 -13.20 -9.05 4.88
C ARG A 284 -13.45 -9.57 6.30
N ARG A 285 -12.39 -9.97 7.02
CA ARG A 285 -12.46 -10.56 8.37
C ARG A 285 -12.28 -9.57 9.53
N LEU A 286 -11.90 -8.32 9.26
CA LEU A 286 -11.78 -7.27 10.30
C LEU A 286 -13.14 -6.89 10.92
#